data_AF-A0A2G4T4D7-F1
#
_entry.id   AF-A0A2G4T4D7-F1
#
_cell.length_a   1.000
_cell.length_b   1.000
_cell.length_c   1.000
_cell.angle_alpha   90.00
_cell.angle_beta   90.00
_cell.angle_gamma   90.00
#
_symmetry.space_group_name_H-M   'P 1'
#
loop_
_entity.id
_entity.type
_entity.pdbx_description
1 polymer ?
#
loop_
_entity_poly.entity_id
_entity_poly.type
_entity_poly.pdbx_seq_one_letter_code
_entity_poly.pdbx_strand_id
1 'polypeptide(L)'
;RSIYFRERANSFGLWENGEQEEITDDLELLGYGIYPSAVYFNHSCDPNVLKKRDGRAFKFISKRYIRKGEEACISYGQIDDTVENRRSRLWEHYHFICQCSRCL
;
A
#
# COMPACT_ATOMS: atom_id res chain seq x y z
N ARG A 1 17.29 -16.85 -4.17
CA ARG A 1 15.84 -16.81 -3.88
C ARG A 1 15.43 -15.65 -2.94
N SER A 2 16.28 -15.17 -2.03
CA SER A 2 15.92 -14.09 -1.07
C SER A 2 15.73 -12.69 -1.66
N ILE A 3 16.44 -12.34 -2.74
CA ILE A 3 16.34 -11.01 -3.37
C ILE A 3 14.97 -10.80 -4.03
N TYR A 4 14.42 -11.82 -4.69
CA TYR A 4 13.14 -11.72 -5.39
C TYR A 4 11.96 -11.39 -4.47
N PHE A 5 11.90 -12.02 -3.29
CA PHE A 5 10.87 -11.71 -2.29
C PHE A 5 11.03 -10.32 -1.69
N ARG A 6 12.29 -9.86 -1.51
CA ARG A 6 12.57 -8.49 -1.07
C ARG A 6 12.11 -7.47 -2.09
N GLU A 7 12.35 -7.69 -3.37
CA GLU A 7 11.96 -6.72 -4.40
C GLU A 7 10.44 -6.62 -4.53
N ARG A 8 9.73 -7.75 -4.61
CA ARG A 8 8.26 -7.73 -4.75
C ARG A 8 7.55 -7.06 -3.57
N ALA A 9 7.85 -7.47 -2.35
CA ALA A 9 7.16 -6.97 -1.16
C ALA A 9 7.51 -5.51 -0.80
N ASN A 10 8.57 -4.95 -1.39
CA ASN A 10 9.01 -3.56 -1.15
C ASN A 10 8.89 -2.67 -2.40
N SER A 11 8.34 -3.20 -3.49
CA SER A 11 8.11 -2.45 -4.72
C SER A 11 6.77 -1.72 -4.68
N PHE A 12 6.74 -0.53 -5.27
CA PHE A 12 5.55 0.27 -5.43
C PHE A 12 5.14 0.27 -6.89
N GLY A 13 3.91 -0.18 -7.17
CA GLY A 13 3.32 -0.08 -8.50
C GLY A 13 3.15 1.37 -8.94
N LEU A 14 3.64 1.68 -10.15
CA LEU A 14 3.52 2.96 -10.82
C LEU A 14 2.34 2.90 -11.78
N TRP A 15 1.15 3.18 -11.27
CA TRP A 15 -0.08 3.20 -12.06
C TRP A 15 -0.18 4.49 -12.87
N GLU A 16 -0.89 4.43 -14.00
CA GLU A 16 -1.32 5.61 -14.74
C GLU A 16 -2.08 6.58 -13.83
N ASN A 17 -2.01 7.89 -14.12
CA ASN A 17 -2.77 8.87 -13.36
C ASN A 17 -4.20 8.90 -13.91
N GLY A 18 -5.18 8.41 -13.14
CA GLY A 18 -6.59 8.58 -13.46
C GLY A 18 -7.04 10.04 -13.31
N GLU A 19 -8.15 10.41 -13.98
CA GLU A 19 -8.72 11.77 -13.97
C GLU A 19 -9.08 12.29 -12.56
N GLN A 20 -9.26 11.38 -11.58
CA GLN A 20 -9.63 11.70 -10.20
C GLN A 20 -8.67 11.13 -9.14
N GLU A 21 -7.48 10.67 -9.54
CA GLU A 21 -6.46 10.09 -8.64
C GLU A 21 -6.92 8.88 -7.81
N GLU A 22 -8.09 8.32 -8.11
CA GLU A 22 -8.55 7.03 -7.60
C GLU A 22 -7.91 5.91 -8.42
N ILE A 23 -7.45 4.85 -7.74
CA ILE A 23 -6.92 3.66 -8.40
C ILE A 23 -8.12 2.78 -8.79
N THR A 24 -8.58 2.91 -10.03
CA THR A 24 -9.63 2.03 -10.60
C THR A 24 -8.99 0.85 -11.33
N ASP A 25 -9.78 -0.19 -11.59
CA ASP A 25 -9.33 -1.38 -12.34
C ASP A 25 -8.96 -1.04 -13.81
N ASP A 26 -9.34 0.15 -14.28
CA ASP A 26 -9.10 0.63 -15.65
C ASP A 26 -7.71 1.25 -15.83
N LEU A 27 -6.95 1.49 -14.75
CA LEU A 27 -5.63 2.13 -14.84
C LEU A 27 -4.53 1.15 -15.22
N GLU A 28 -3.68 1.53 -16.17
CA GLU A 28 -2.54 0.72 -16.57
C GLU A 28 -1.39 0.76 -15.54
N LEU A 29 -0.80 -0.41 -15.27
CA LEU A 29 0.44 -0.51 -14.51
C LEU A 29 1.65 -0.23 -15.40
N LEU A 30 2.25 0.95 -15.25
CA LEU A 30 3.40 1.39 -16.06
C LEU A 30 4.72 0.78 -15.61
N GLY A 31 4.80 0.25 -14.38
CA GLY A 31 5.99 -0.41 -13.86
C GLY A 31 6.06 -0.42 -12.33
N TYR A 32 7.27 -0.64 -11.81
CA TYR A 32 7.54 -0.69 -10.38
C TYR A 32 8.71 0.23 -10.00
N GLY A 33 8.64 0.83 -8.82
CA GLY A 33 9.73 1.60 -8.22
C GLY A 33 10.02 1.16 -6.78
N ILE A 34 11.30 1.21 -6.39
CA ILE A 34 11.71 0.96 -5.00
C ILE A 34 12.11 2.31 -4.39
N TYR A 35 11.51 2.61 -3.25
CA TYR A 35 11.72 3.87 -2.52
C TYR A 35 12.18 3.53 -1.10
N PRO A 36 13.49 3.48 -0.82
CA PRO A 36 14.03 2.95 0.43
C PRO A 36 13.48 3.58 1.72
N SER A 37 13.07 4.85 1.69
CA SER A 37 12.43 5.50 2.83
C SER A 37 10.96 5.11 3.02
N ALA A 38 10.28 4.70 1.95
CA ALA A 38 8.85 4.37 1.99
C ALA A 38 8.58 2.90 2.35
N VAL A 39 9.56 2.01 2.20
CA VAL A 39 9.39 0.57 2.51
C VAL A 39 9.10 0.29 3.99
N TYR A 40 9.32 1.28 4.87
CA TYR A 40 9.05 1.17 6.31
C TYR A 40 7.58 1.35 6.68
N PHE A 41 6.74 1.88 5.79
CA PHE A 41 5.31 1.99 6.06
C PHE A 41 4.67 0.61 6.05
N ASN A 42 4.16 0.15 7.19
CA ASN A 42 3.39 -1.09 7.27
C ASN A 42 1.98 -0.94 6.69
N HIS A 43 1.30 -2.08 6.55
CA HIS A 43 -0.06 -2.14 6.03
C HIS A 43 -1.14 -1.96 7.11
N SER A 44 -2.19 -1.20 6.78
CA SER A 44 -3.49 -1.29 7.44
C SER A 44 -4.61 -1.23 6.39
N CYS A 45 -5.68 -2.01 6.56
CA CYS A 45 -6.89 -1.86 5.74
C CYS A 45 -7.67 -0.57 6.09
N ASP A 46 -7.38 0.03 7.25
CA ASP A 46 -7.77 1.39 7.62
C ASP A 46 -6.51 2.27 7.78
N PRO A 47 -5.90 2.71 6.67
CA PRO A 47 -4.63 3.43 6.72
C PRO A 47 -4.82 4.85 7.22
N ASN A 48 -3.87 5.34 8.03
CA ASN A 48 -3.80 6.73 8.48
C ASN A 48 -2.90 7.61 7.59
N VAL A 49 -2.20 7.00 6.61
CA VAL A 49 -1.42 7.70 5.58
C VAL A 49 -1.93 7.33 4.19
N LEU A 50 -2.20 8.35 3.38
CA LEU A 50 -2.47 8.25 1.96
C LEU A 50 -1.15 8.22 1.18
N LYS A 51 -0.97 7.21 0.35
CA LYS A 51 0.10 7.14 -0.66
C LYS A 51 -0.45 7.63 -2.00
N LYS A 52 0.10 8.71 -2.53
CA LYS A 52 -0.31 9.32 -3.80
C LYS A 52 0.89 9.48 -4.73
N ARG A 53 0.75 9.11 -6.00
CA ARG A 53 1.75 9.40 -7.03
C ARG A 53 1.62 10.86 -7.47
N ASP A 54 2.74 11.55 -7.60
CA ASP A 54 2.84 12.90 -8.15
C ASP A 54 4.01 12.95 -9.15
N GLY A 55 3.66 12.82 -10.44
CA GLY A 55 4.63 12.68 -11.52
C GLY A 55 5.56 11.49 -11.33
N ARG A 56 6.81 11.77 -10.94
CA ARG A 56 7.89 10.79 -10.70
C ARG A 56 8.15 10.49 -9.22
N ALA A 57 7.38 11.09 -8.31
CA ALA A 57 7.53 10.94 -6.87
C ALA A 57 6.28 10.33 -6.24
N PHE A 58 6.45 9.76 -5.04
CA PHE A 58 5.33 9.46 -4.14
C PHE A 58 5.24 10.52 -3.04
N LYS A 59 4.03 11.00 -2.80
CA LYS A 59 3.66 11.80 -1.63
C LYS A 59 2.95 10.91 -0.62
N PHE A 60 3.34 11.03 0.64
CA PHE A 60 2.73 10.34 1.78
C PHE A 60 2.10 11.39 2.67
N ILE A 61 0.77 11.36 2.77
CA ILE A 61 -0.03 12.44 3.37
C ILE A 61 -0.84 11.84 4.51
N SER A 62 -0.72 12.38 5.72
CA SER A 62 -1.53 11.95 6.86
C SER A 62 -3.02 12.25 6.61
N LYS A 63 -3.89 11.25 6.73
CA LYS A 63 -5.35 11.40 6.61
C LYS A 63 -6.00 11.98 7.86
N ARG A 64 -5.28 11.92 8.99
CA ARG A 64 -5.69 12.43 10.29
C ARG A 64 -4.45 12.73 11.12
N TYR A 65 -4.63 13.33 12.29
CA TYR A 65 -3.56 13.46 13.27
C TYR A 65 -3.03 12.07 13.68
N ILE A 66 -1.71 11.91 13.62
CA ILE A 66 -0.98 10.70 14.03
C ILE A 66 -0.24 11.06 15.32
N ARG A 67 -0.58 10.39 16.43
CA ARG A 67 0.02 10.70 17.73
C ARG A 67 1.48 10.26 17.77
N LYS A 68 2.29 10.88 18.62
CA LYS A 68 3.64 10.38 18.91
C LYS A 68 3.57 8.93 19.39
N GLY A 69 4.32 8.04 18.74
CA GLY A 69 4.34 6.61 19.02
C GLY A 69 3.23 5.80 18.33
N GLU A 70 2.30 6.47 17.64
CA GLU A 70 1.35 5.79 16.75
C GLU A 70 2.03 5.43 15.43
N GLU A 71 1.80 4.22 14.95
CA GLU A 71 2.38 3.75 13.69
C GLU A 71 1.69 4.42 12.49
N ALA A 72 2.49 4.82 11.51
CA ALA A 72 2.00 5.33 10.23
C ALA A 72 1.85 4.15 9.26
N CYS A 73 0.63 3.92 8.77
CA CYS A 73 0.31 2.79 7.90
C CYS A 73 -0.31 3.26 6.59
N ILE A 74 0.07 2.59 5.50
CA ILE A 74 -0.50 2.76 4.16
C ILE A 74 -1.33 1.52 3.76
N SER A 75 -2.06 1.61 2.65
CA SER A 75 -2.60 0.41 2.01
C SER A 75 -1.61 -0.20 1.01
N TYR A 76 -1.54 -1.53 0.98
CA TYR A 76 -0.72 -2.31 0.04
C TYR A 76 -1.51 -2.78 -1.20
N GLY A 77 -2.79 -2.42 -1.29
CA GLY A 77 -3.65 -2.77 -2.42
C GLY A 77 -5.08 -2.26 -2.22
N GLN A 78 -6.04 -2.85 -2.93
CA GLN A 78 -7.46 -2.56 -2.70
C GLN A 78 -7.88 -2.92 -1.27
N ILE A 79 -8.77 -2.12 -0.70
CA ILE A 79 -9.32 -2.31 0.66
C ILE A 79 -10.83 -2.53 0.66
N ASP A 80 -11.46 -2.43 -0.51
CA ASP A 80 -12.91 -2.51 -0.72
C ASP A 80 -13.29 -3.93 -1.18
N ASP A 81 -12.92 -4.90 -0.34
CA ASP A 81 -13.07 -6.33 -0.59
C ASP A 81 -13.35 -7.04 0.75
N THR A 82 -13.70 -8.32 0.75
CA THR A 82 -13.96 -9.09 1.99
C THR A 82 -12.69 -9.27 2.83
N VAL A 83 -12.84 -9.50 4.14
CA VAL A 83 -11.68 -9.70 5.03
C VAL A 83 -10.84 -10.89 4.57
N GLU A 84 -11.51 -11.95 4.12
CA GLU A 84 -10.92 -13.18 3.59
C GLU A 84 -10.05 -12.90 2.36
N ASN A 85 -10.59 -12.16 1.38
CA ASN A 85 -9.88 -11.84 0.15
C ASN A 85 -8.70 -10.91 0.40
N ARG A 86 -8.87 -9.89 1.26
CA ARG A 86 -7.77 -9.01 1.66
C ARG A 86 -6.64 -9.79 2.34
N ARG A 87 -6.96 -10.69 3.28
CA ARG A 87 -5.97 -11.55 3.95
C ARG A 87 -5.28 -12.52 2.99
N SER A 88 -6.03 -13.14 2.07
CA SER A 88 -5.47 -14.03 1.05
C SER A 88 -4.44 -13.31 0.19
N ARG A 89 -4.78 -12.14 -0.36
CA ARG A 89 -3.88 -11.31 -1.16
C ARG A 89 -2.63 -10.86 -0.38
N LEU A 90 -2.79 -10.45 0.88
CA LEU A 90 -1.67 -10.05 1.73
C LEU A 90 -0.76 -11.25 2.07
N TRP A 91 -1.33 -12.42 2.29
CA TRP A 91 -0.56 -13.63 2.54
C TRP A 91 0.23 -14.07 1.30
N GLU A 92 -0.37 -14.02 0.13
CA GLU A 92 0.26 -14.40 -1.13
C GLU A 92 1.45 -13.51 -1.48
N HIS A 93 1.34 -12.19 -1.30
CA HIS A 93 2.35 -11.24 -1.76
C HIS A 93 3.31 -10.74 -0.66
N TYR A 94 2.85 -10.70 0.60
CA TYR A 94 3.59 -10.10 1.72
C TYR A 94 3.75 -11.05 2.91
N HIS A 95 3.15 -12.24 2.87
CA HIS A 95 3.32 -13.31 3.86
C HIS A 95 2.99 -12.91 5.31
N PHE A 96 1.95 -12.11 5.50
CA PHE A 96 1.42 -11.80 6.83
C PHE A 96 -0.12 -11.80 6.84
N ILE A 97 -0.71 -11.89 8.04
CA ILE A 97 -2.15 -11.80 8.26
C ILE A 97 -2.45 -10.44 8.90
N CYS A 98 -3.27 -9.62 8.23
CA CYS A 98 -3.64 -8.32 8.77
C CYS A 98 -4.57 -8.45 10.00
N GLN A 99 -4.25 -7.68 11.05
CA GLN A 99 -4.96 -7.61 12.32
C GLN A 99 -5.44 -6.18 12.65
N CYS A 100 -5.55 -5.31 11.65
CA CYS A 100 -6.10 -3.96 11.85
C CYS A 100 -7.60 -4.01 12.24
N SER A 101 -8.14 -2.89 12.70
CA SER A 101 -9.55 -2.74 13.13
C SER A 101 -10.59 -3.19 12.10
N ARG A 102 -10.30 -3.08 10.79
CA ARG A 102 -11.20 -3.54 9.72
C ARG A 102 -11.16 -5.05 9.46
N CYS A 103 -10.21 -5.76 10.07
CA CYS A 103 -10.02 -7.21 9.91
C CYS A 103 -10.35 -7.99 11.20
N LEU A 104 -10.58 -7.30 12.30
CA LEU A 104 -11.10 -7.84 13.56
C LEU A 104 -12.63 -7.68 13.57
#